data_AF-A0A812RYB5-F1
#
_entry.id   AF-A0A812RYB5-F1
#
_cell.length_a   1.000
_cell.length_b   1.000
_cell.length_c   1.000
_cell.angle_alpha   90.00
_cell.angle_beta   90.00
_cell.angle_gamma   90.00
#
_symmetry.space_group_name_H-M   'P 1'
#
loop_
_entity.id
_entity.type
_entity.pdbx_description
1 polymer ?
#
loop_
_entity_poly.entity_id
_entity_poly.type
_entity_poly.pdbx_seq_one_letter_code
_entity_poly.pdbx_strand_id
1 'polypeptide(L)'
;QKLTDLFNQHGSFSAMEVQVKKWSKSVLGKTRAGGWYTRAYLGTQAGWTKKMIDTAFKWASTHGLNRVNPVHGEEEARLVLNDTFQLCDETGQAMEFTGNMEVEDQPSFRTDLA
;
A
#
# COMPACT_ATOMS: atom_id res chain seq x y z
N GLN A 1 4.02 37.10 24.91
CA GLN A 1 4.09 37.11 26.39
C GLN A 1 3.34 35.93 27.01
N LYS A 2 2.09 35.60 26.64
CA LYS A 2 1.37 34.41 27.19
C LYS A 2 2.11 33.05 27.11
N LEU A 3 2.85 32.77 26.03
CA LEU A 3 3.61 31.53 25.87
C LEU A 3 4.80 31.41 26.83
N THR A 4 5.42 32.53 27.20
CA THR A 4 6.56 32.59 28.10
C THR A 4 6.11 32.45 29.56
N ASP A 5 4.93 32.96 29.89
CA ASP A 5 4.31 32.81 31.22
C ASP A 5 3.81 31.39 31.48
N LEU A 6 3.28 30.71 30.44
CA LEU A 6 2.90 29.29 30.49
C LEU A 6 4.09 28.35 30.75
N PHE A 7 5.27 28.67 30.20
CA PHE A 7 6.50 27.90 30.42
C PHE A 7 7.05 28.07 31.85
N ASN A 8 6.83 29.25 32.45
CA ASN A 8 7.31 29.56 33.80
C ASN A 8 6.38 29.01 34.90
N GLN A 9 5.08 28.81 34.63
CA GLN A 9 4.12 28.28 35.62
C GLN A 9 4.06 26.74 35.67
N HIS A 10 4.26 26.06 34.55
CA HIS A 10 4.27 24.59 34.50
C HIS A 10 5.69 24.12 34.18
N GLY A 11 6.49 24.00 35.24
CA GLY A 11 7.87 23.50 35.17
C GLY A 11 7.96 22.21 34.35
N SER A 12 8.53 22.36 33.15
CA SER A 12 8.70 21.36 32.10
C SER A 12 7.43 20.98 31.32
N PHE A 13 7.58 20.94 29.99
CA PHE A 13 6.67 20.39 28.98
C PHE A 13 6.40 18.87 29.13
N SER A 14 6.71 18.29 30.30
CA SER A 14 6.65 16.85 30.60
C SER A 14 5.21 16.32 30.72
N ALA A 15 4.21 17.20 30.89
CA ALA A 15 2.79 16.83 30.99
C ALA A 15 2.00 17.04 29.69
N MET A 16 2.66 17.14 28.53
CA MET A 16 1.98 16.87 27.26
C MET A 16 1.93 15.35 27.13
N GLU A 17 0.83 14.74 27.59
CA GLU A 17 0.65 13.28 27.57
C GLU A 17 0.56 12.79 26.12
N VAL A 18 1.71 12.47 25.54
CA VAL A 18 1.82 11.90 24.19
C VAL A 18 1.38 10.44 24.26
N GLN A 19 0.15 10.15 23.85
CA GLN A 19 -0.30 8.77 23.65
C GLN A 19 0.26 8.24 22.32
N VAL A 20 1.31 7.43 22.38
CA VAL A 20 1.87 6.71 21.22
C VAL A 20 1.06 5.44 20.99
N LYS A 21 0.32 5.36 19.88
CA LYS A 21 -0.30 4.10 19.45
C LYS A 21 0.69 3.33 18.59
N LYS A 22 1.29 2.28 19.17
CA LYS A 22 2.11 1.32 18.44
C LYS A 22 1.21 0.36 17.68
N TRP A 23 1.42 0.24 16.37
CA TRP A 23 0.72 -0.75 15.56
C TRP A 23 1.71 -1.64 14.81
N SER A 24 1.29 -2.88 14.59
CA SER A 24 1.99 -3.86 13.77
C SER A 24 0.98 -4.43 12.79
N LYS A 25 1.31 -4.40 11.50
CA LYS A 25 0.46 -4.92 10.44
C LYS A 25 1.30 -5.86 9.59
N SER A 26 0.91 -7.13 9.56
CA SER A 26 1.47 -8.10 8.62
C SER A 26 0.46 -8.28 7.48
N VAL A 27 0.88 -8.00 6.26
CA VAL A 27 0.05 -8.18 5.06
C VAL A 27 0.75 -9.15 4.12
N LEU A 28 0.02 -10.21 3.75
CA LEU A 28 0.45 -11.12 2.69
C LEU A 28 -0.12 -10.64 1.35
N GLY A 29 0.74 -10.06 0.52
CA GLY A 29 0.42 -9.69 -0.86
C GLY A 29 0.73 -10.84 -1.82
N LYS A 30 -0.21 -11.18 -2.70
CA LYS A 30 0.04 -12.10 -3.84
C LYS A 30 0.08 -11.29 -5.13
N THR A 31 1.18 -11.38 -5.87
CA THR A 31 1.36 -10.65 -7.11
C THR A 31 1.57 -11.65 -8.24
N ARG A 32 0.72 -11.58 -9.27
CA ARG A 32 0.80 -12.43 -10.46
C ARG A 32 1.12 -11.58 -11.67
N ALA A 33 2.27 -11.83 -12.29
CA ALA A 33 2.65 -11.21 -13.54
C ALA A 33 2.64 -12.27 -14.66
N GLY A 34 1.91 -11.96 -15.72
CA GLY A 34 1.74 -12.84 -16.87
C GLY A 34 1.37 -12.06 -18.12
N GLY A 35 1.28 -12.78 -19.22
CA GLY A 35 1.09 -12.22 -20.54
C GLY A 35 0.75 -13.28 -21.56
N TRP A 36 0.69 -12.86 -22.81
CA TRP A 36 0.54 -13.75 -23.96
C TRP A 36 1.91 -14.09 -24.50
N TYR A 37 2.22 -15.38 -24.59
CA TYR A 37 3.54 -15.84 -24.98
C TYR A 37 3.46 -16.85 -26.10
N THR A 38 4.36 -16.71 -27.08
CA THR A 38 4.57 -17.69 -28.13
C THR A 38 5.45 -18.83 -27.63
N ARG A 39 5.38 -19.97 -28.31
CA ARG A 39 6.27 -21.12 -28.02
C ARG A 39 7.75 -20.74 -28.16
N ALA A 40 8.08 -19.91 -29.15
CA ALA A 40 9.44 -19.44 -29.39
C ALA A 40 9.96 -18.57 -28.24
N TYR A 41 9.13 -17.66 -27.72
CA TYR A 41 9.50 -16.82 -26.57
C TYR A 41 9.79 -17.67 -25.33
N LEU A 42 8.93 -18.65 -25.03
CA LEU A 42 9.12 -19.50 -23.86
C LEU A 42 10.40 -20.34 -23.96
N GLY A 43 10.74 -20.83 -25.15
CA GLY A 43 11.97 -21.60 -25.35
C GLY A 43 13.24 -20.75 -25.28
N THR A 44 13.22 -19.54 -25.85
CA THR A 44 14.42 -18.71 -25.99
C THR A 44 14.64 -17.77 -24.81
N GLN A 45 13.62 -17.04 -24.39
CA GLN A 45 13.73 -16.00 -23.37
C GLN A 45 13.45 -16.55 -21.97
N ALA A 46 12.43 -17.40 -21.83
CA ALA A 46 12.11 -18.00 -20.53
C ALA A 46 12.94 -19.26 -20.22
N GLY A 47 13.64 -19.82 -21.22
CA GLY A 47 14.48 -21.01 -21.06
C GLY A 47 13.70 -22.30 -20.77
N TRP A 48 12.43 -22.37 -21.17
CA TRP A 48 11.58 -23.53 -20.89
C TRP A 48 11.92 -24.70 -21.81
N THR A 49 11.85 -25.91 -21.25
CA THR A 49 12.01 -27.12 -22.04
C THR A 49 10.79 -27.35 -22.94
N LYS A 50 10.97 -28.06 -24.06
CA LYS A 50 9.88 -28.39 -25.00
C LYS A 50 8.67 -29.03 -24.28
N LYS A 51 8.92 -29.93 -23.33
CA LYS A 51 7.88 -30.58 -22.52
C LYS A 51 7.06 -29.60 -21.67
N MET A 52 7.71 -28.59 -21.07
CA MET A 52 7.00 -27.55 -20.30
C MET A 52 6.10 -26.71 -21.22
N ILE A 53 6.63 -26.32 -22.39
CA ILE A 53 5.90 -25.54 -23.38
C ILE A 53 4.66 -26.31 -23.85
N ASP A 54 4.81 -27.58 -24.21
CA ASP A 54 3.68 -28.42 -24.67
C ASP A 54 2.63 -28.60 -23.58
N THR A 55 3.06 -28.79 -22.32
CA THR A 55 2.14 -28.91 -21.18
C THR A 55 1.39 -27.60 -20.94
N ALA A 56 2.08 -26.46 -21.00
CA ALA A 56 1.50 -25.15 -20.79
C ALA A 56 0.50 -24.78 -21.89
N PHE A 57 0.82 -25.05 -23.15
CA PHE A 57 -0.11 -24.85 -24.27
C PHE A 57 -1.30 -25.79 -24.19
N LYS A 58 -1.09 -27.06 -23.81
CA LYS A 58 -2.20 -27.99 -23.55
C LYS A 58 -3.13 -27.48 -22.46
N TRP A 59 -2.57 -26.98 -21.35
CA TRP A 59 -3.35 -26.37 -20.28
C TRP A 59 -4.12 -25.13 -20.77
N ALA A 60 -3.47 -24.26 -21.54
CA ALA A 60 -4.09 -23.05 -22.08
C ALA A 60 -5.26 -23.38 -23.03
N SER A 61 -5.10 -24.37 -23.91
CA SER A 61 -6.17 -24.83 -24.80
C SER A 61 -7.38 -25.37 -24.04
N THR A 62 -7.17 -26.10 -22.94
CA THR A 62 -8.28 -26.60 -22.09
C THR A 62 -9.05 -25.48 -21.40
N HIS A 63 -8.40 -24.34 -21.15
CA HIS A 63 -8.99 -23.19 -20.45
C HIS A 63 -9.43 -22.07 -21.42
N GLY A 64 -9.33 -22.26 -22.74
CA GLY A 64 -9.65 -21.22 -23.72
C GLY A 64 -8.73 -20.00 -23.63
N LEU A 65 -7.49 -20.22 -23.19
CA LEU A 65 -6.45 -19.20 -23.01
C LEU A 65 -5.42 -19.22 -24.15
N ASN A 66 -5.78 -19.79 -25.30
CA ASN A 66 -5.00 -19.78 -26.52
C ASN A 66 -5.60 -18.78 -27.52
N ARG A 67 -4.74 -18.13 -28.30
CA ARG A 67 -5.15 -17.26 -29.40
C ARG A 67 -4.15 -17.34 -30.54
N VAL A 68 -4.59 -16.94 -31.72
CA VAL A 68 -3.69 -16.64 -32.84
C VAL A 68 -3.55 -15.13 -32.93
N ASN A 69 -2.33 -14.63 -32.88
CA ASN A 69 -2.09 -13.19 -32.96
C ASN A 69 -2.30 -12.70 -34.41
N PRO A 70 -3.12 -11.67 -34.66
CA PRO A 70 -3.40 -11.18 -36.01
C PRO A 70 -2.20 -10.54 -36.72
N VAL A 71 -1.16 -10.10 -35.97
CA VAL A 71 -0.02 -9.38 -36.55
C VAL A 71 0.98 -10.34 -37.20
N HIS A 72 1.34 -11.42 -36.50
CA HIS A 72 2.36 -12.38 -36.96
C HIS A 72 1.81 -13.79 -37.17
N GLY A 73 0.52 -14.05 -36.88
CA GLY A 73 -0.14 -15.33 -37.15
C GLY A 73 0.30 -16.50 -36.27
N GLU A 74 1.10 -16.27 -35.23
CA GLU A 74 1.55 -17.34 -34.34
C GLU A 74 0.56 -17.60 -33.20
N GLU A 75 0.57 -18.84 -32.72
CA GLU A 75 -0.20 -19.25 -31.55
C GLU A 75 0.45 -18.73 -30.26
N GLU A 76 -0.35 -18.04 -29.46
CA GLU A 76 0.02 -17.52 -28.15
C GLU A 76 -0.85 -18.12 -27.06
N ALA A 77 -0.24 -18.45 -25.93
CA ALA A 77 -0.93 -18.88 -24.73
C ALA A 77 -0.84 -17.79 -23.65
N ARG A 78 -1.94 -17.52 -22.95
CA ARG A 78 -1.94 -16.64 -21.78
C ARG A 78 -1.43 -17.41 -20.57
N LEU A 79 -0.23 -17.09 -20.13
CA LEU A 79 0.45 -17.78 -19.02
C LEU A 79 0.91 -16.77 -17.96
N VAL A 80 0.97 -17.23 -16.71
CA VAL A 80 1.60 -16.51 -15.61
C VAL A 80 3.01 -17.06 -15.48
N LEU A 81 4.02 -16.23 -15.73
CA LEU A 81 5.42 -16.65 -15.63
C LEU A 81 5.96 -16.43 -14.22
N ASN A 82 5.47 -15.41 -13.52
CA ASN A 82 5.88 -15.08 -12.17
C ASN A 82 4.65 -15.05 -11.25
N ASP A 83 4.52 -16.05 -10.38
CA ASP A 83 3.61 -16.05 -9.23
C ASP A 83 4.46 -15.89 -7.97
N THR A 84 4.57 -14.66 -7.49
CA THR A 84 5.38 -14.32 -6.32
C THR A 84 4.49 -13.83 -5.19
N PHE A 85 4.90 -14.11 -3.95
CA PHE A 85 4.27 -13.56 -2.75
C PHE A 85 5.26 -12.64 -2.05
N GLN A 86 4.74 -11.53 -1.53
CA GLN A 86 5.50 -10.60 -0.71
C GLN A 86 4.88 -10.58 0.68
N LEU A 87 5.72 -10.81 1.68
CA LEU A 87 5.38 -10.62 3.08
C LEU A 87 5.85 -9.21 3.45
N CYS A 88 4.91 -8.32 3.72
CA CYS A 88 5.21 -6.97 4.20
C CYS A 88 4.84 -6.88 5.68
N ASP A 89 5.86 -6.82 6.54
CA ASP A 89 5.72 -6.56 7.96
C ASP A 89 6.00 -5.07 8.21
N GLU A 90 4.93 -4.31 8.40
CA GLU A 90 5.00 -2.89 8.72
C GLU A 90 4.82 -2.71 10.23
N THR A 91 5.82 -2.08 10.85
CA THR A 91 5.75 -1.66 12.25
C THR A 91 5.82 -0.14 12.30
N GLY A 92 4.83 0.47 12.92
CA GLY A 92 4.68 1.92 12.94
C GLY A 92 4.31 2.43 14.32
N GLN A 93 4.60 3.71 14.54
CA GLN A 93 4.15 4.45 15.69
C GLN A 93 3.39 5.68 15.18
N ALA A 94 2.13 5.81 15.56
CA ALA A 94 1.33 6.99 15.26
C ALA A 94 1.22 7.86 16.52
N MET A 95 1.46 9.16 16.37
CA MET A 95 1.19 10.18 17.37
C MET A 95 -0.02 10.99 16.89
N GLU A 96 -1.14 10.90 17.60
CA GLU A 96 -2.34 11.68 17.31
C GLU A 96 -2.43 12.84 18.30
N PHE A 97 -2.43 14.08 17.80
CA PHE A 97 -2.68 15.28 18.61
C PHE A 97 -4.14 15.69 18.41
N THR A 98 -4.96 15.52 19.44
CA THR A 98 -6.33 16.05 19.47
C THR A 98 -6.37 17.17 20.50
N GLY A 99 -6.37 18.41 20.02
CA GLY A 99 -6.53 19.60 20.84
C GLY A 99 -7.91 20.18 20.64
N ASN A 100 -8.81 20.02 21.61
CA ASN A 100 -10.05 20.78 21.64
C ASN A 100 -9.76 22.10 22.33
N MET A 101 -9.78 23.21 21.58
CA MET A 101 -9.63 24.55 22.12
C MET A 101 -11.00 25.21 22.14
N GLU A 102 -11.66 25.19 23.30
CA GLU A 102 -12.82 26.05 23.56
C GLU A 102 -12.28 27.40 24.04
N VAL A 103 -12.52 28.44 23.24
CA VAL A 103 -12.27 29.83 23.62
C VAL A 103 -13.59 30.39 24.15
N GLU A 104 -13.68 30.60 25.46
CA GLU A 104 -14.77 31.40 26.02
C GLU A 104 -14.53 32.87 25.69
N ASP A 105 -15.39 33.43 24.83
CA ASP A 105 -15.45 34.88 24.60
C ASP A 105 -16.02 35.54 25.86
N GLN A 106 -15.15 36.21 26.63
CA GLN A 106 -15.56 37.07 27.73
C GLN A 106 -16.25 38.33 27.16
N PRO A 107 -17.55 38.56 27.43
CA PRO A 107 -18.18 39.82 27.04
C PRO A 107 -17.67 40.94 27.94
N SER A 108 -16.91 41.86 27.35
CA SER A 108 -16.49 43.10 28.01
C SER A 108 -17.67 44.06 28.13
N PHE A 109 -18.50 43.88 29.16
CA PHE A 109 -19.58 44.84 29.45
C PHE A 109 -19.02 46.03 30.23
N ARG A 110 -18.81 47.15 29.53
CA ARG A 110 -18.70 48.48 30.14
C ARG A 110 -20.02 49.21 29.90
N THR A 111 -20.80 49.46 30.96
CA THR A 111 -21.72 50.62 31.01
C THR A 111 -21.96 51.05 32.45
N ASP A 112 -21.07 51.86 33.00
CA ASP A 112 -21.39 52.69 34.17
C ASP A 112 -21.28 54.15 33.72
N LEU A 113 -22.38 54.69 33.18
CA LEU A 113 -22.57 56.13 33.02
C LEU A 113 -24.07 56.46 33.12
N ALA A 114 -24.52 56.74 34.34
CA ALA A 114 -25.60 57.68 34.68
C ALA A 114 -25.64 57.87 36.20
#